data_AF-A0A087TCJ6-F1
#
_entry.id   AF-A0A087TCJ6-F1
#
_cell.length_a   1.000
_cell.length_b   1.000
_cell.length_c   1.000
_cell.angle_alpha   90.00
_cell.angle_beta   90.00
_cell.angle_gamma   90.00
#
_symmetry.space_group_name_H-M   'P 1'
#
loop_
_entity.id
_entity.type
_entity.pdbx_description
1 polymer ?
#
loop_
_entity_poly.entity_id
_entity_poly.type
_entity_poly.pdbx_seq_one_letter_code
_entity_poly.pdbx_strand_id
1 'polypeptide(L)'
;MPISTVYKVIIKTLRLHAYKVQIVHVLEPDVRPRRIAFATDLLRRIEDDAEFLKSIMFSDEASFHLSGIVNRHNVRIWGSENPHEYRETQRDSPKVNVWCGLMHDRVIGLFVFTEKTVLSVVYLDMLENFVFPQLEELQPHVSLQQDGATPHWGTIVRSSLNGHFTGRWIGRGGPIPWPPRSPDITPLGFFLWGFVKDNVYRRRVSNIDDLKARITTAIASVDADMLTGTWHEIEYRLDILRATKGAHVEVH
;
A
#
# COMPACT_ATOMS: atom_id res chain seq x y z
N MET A 1 -12.21 -19.95 30.38
CA MET A 1 -11.81 -18.78 31.21
C MET A 1 -12.58 -17.55 30.74
N PRO A 2 -13.16 -16.72 31.62
CA PRO A 2 -13.88 -15.53 31.21
C PRO A 2 -12.91 -14.44 30.74
N ILE A 3 -13.18 -13.87 29.57
CA ILE A 3 -12.37 -12.93 28.79
C ILE A 3 -12.08 -11.58 29.52
N SER A 4 -12.50 -11.39 30.77
CA SER A 4 -12.49 -10.07 31.43
C SER A 4 -11.37 -9.80 32.45
N THR A 5 -10.54 -10.80 32.81
CA THR A 5 -9.48 -10.60 33.81
C THR A 5 -8.14 -10.20 33.17
N VAL A 6 -7.76 -10.87 32.08
CA VAL A 6 -6.47 -10.66 31.40
C VAL A 6 -6.36 -9.25 30.80
N TYR A 7 -7.42 -8.78 30.13
CA TYR A 7 -7.47 -7.42 29.57
C TYR A 7 -7.28 -6.33 30.63
N LYS A 8 -7.94 -6.47 31.78
CA LYS A 8 -7.82 -5.52 32.90
C LYS A 8 -6.40 -5.51 33.47
N VAL A 9 -5.78 -6.68 33.64
CA VAL A 9 -4.41 -6.75 34.18
C VAL A 9 -3.39 -6.15 33.20
N ILE A 10 -3.47 -6.47 31.91
CA ILE A 10 -2.51 -5.98 30.89
C ILE A 10 -2.58 -4.46 30.75
N ILE A 11 -3.78 -3.90 30.60
CA ILE A 11 -3.96 -2.47 30.33
C ILE A 11 -3.92 -1.64 31.62
N LYS A 12 -4.63 -2.05 32.68
CA LYS A 12 -4.77 -1.22 33.89
C LYS A 12 -3.67 -1.42 34.92
N THR A 13 -3.14 -2.64 35.05
CA THR A 13 -2.15 -2.97 36.08
C THR A 13 -0.73 -2.89 35.53
N LEU A 14 -0.48 -3.52 34.38
CA LEU A 14 0.86 -3.60 33.79
C LEU A 14 1.17 -2.43 32.83
N ARG A 15 0.17 -1.63 32.44
CA ARG A 15 0.29 -0.54 31.43
C ARG A 15 0.98 -1.00 30.14
N LEU A 16 0.79 -2.26 29.77
CA LEU A 16 1.37 -2.82 28.56
C LEU A 16 0.43 -2.50 27.40
N HIS A 17 0.92 -1.68 26.47
CA HIS A 17 0.24 -1.42 25.21
C HIS A 17 0.54 -2.55 24.24
N ALA A 18 -0.46 -2.96 23.46
CA ALA A 18 -0.23 -3.93 22.40
C ALA A 18 0.40 -3.22 21.21
N TYR A 19 1.65 -3.58 20.88
CA TYR A 19 2.37 -3.03 19.74
C TYR A 19 2.27 -4.00 18.56
N LYS A 20 1.92 -3.48 17.38
CA LYS A 20 2.00 -4.21 16.12
C LYS A 20 3.46 -4.28 15.71
N VAL A 21 4.08 -5.47 15.76
CA VAL A 21 5.44 -5.66 15.23
C VAL A 21 5.39 -5.47 13.72
N GLN A 22 6.04 -4.42 13.23
CA GLN A 22 6.21 -4.19 11.80
C GLN A 22 7.55 -4.77 11.35
N ILE A 23 7.50 -5.77 10.49
CA ILE A 23 8.69 -6.27 9.80
C ILE A 23 8.95 -5.31 8.64
N VAL A 24 9.88 -4.37 8.83
CA VAL A 24 10.29 -3.39 7.83
C VAL A 24 11.67 -3.74 7.27
N HIS A 25 11.91 -3.39 6.01
CA HIS A 25 13.25 -3.56 5.45
C HIS A 25 14.25 -2.68 6.22
N VAL A 26 15.44 -3.20 6.50
CA VAL A 26 16.54 -2.41 7.05
C VAL A 26 16.80 -1.22 6.13
N LEU A 27 16.94 -0.02 6.69
CA LEU A 27 17.29 1.16 5.92
C LEU A 27 18.81 1.24 5.81
N GLU A 28 19.33 1.12 4.59
CA GLU A 28 20.74 1.39 4.31
C GLU A 28 21.03 2.90 4.54
N PRO A 29 22.28 3.29 4.84
CA PRO A 29 22.63 4.68 5.14
C PRO A 29 22.23 5.69 4.05
N ASP A 30 22.22 5.29 2.78
CA ASP A 30 21.88 6.13 1.63
C ASP A 30 20.35 6.30 1.42
N VAL A 31 19.54 5.48 2.07
CA VAL A 31 18.08 5.49 1.92
C VAL A 31 17.45 6.65 2.70
N ARG A 32 17.91 6.92 3.92
CA ARG A 32 17.34 7.98 4.77
C ARG A 32 17.43 9.37 4.13
N PRO A 33 18.58 9.82 3.57
CA PRO A 33 18.65 11.10 2.89
C PRO A 33 17.67 11.23 1.71
N ARG A 34 17.46 10.14 0.95
CA ARG A 34 16.50 10.13 -0.17
C ARG A 34 15.05 10.25 0.31
N ARG A 35 14.72 9.58 1.41
CA ARG A 35 13.41 9.68 2.07
C ARG A 35 13.15 11.09 2.58
N ILE A 36 14.13 11.73 3.22
CA ILE A 36 14.02 13.14 3.66
C ILE A 36 13.85 14.06 2.46
N ALA A 37 14.70 13.93 1.45
CA ALA A 37 14.64 14.80 0.27
C ALA A 37 13.28 14.71 -0.42
N PHE A 38 12.73 13.49 -0.53
CA PHE A 38 11.39 13.28 -1.04
C PHE A 38 10.32 13.97 -0.18
N ALA A 39 10.29 13.72 1.13
CA ALA A 39 9.31 14.36 2.01
C ALA A 39 9.40 15.89 1.97
N THR A 40 10.61 16.45 1.98
CA THR A 40 10.81 17.89 1.90
C THR A 40 10.32 18.47 0.58
N ASP A 41 10.62 17.86 -0.57
CA ASP A 41 10.12 18.36 -1.86
C ASP A 41 8.60 18.22 -1.98
N LEU A 42 8.04 17.09 -1.51
CA LEU A 42 6.59 16.88 -1.60
C LEU A 42 5.83 17.84 -0.70
N LEU A 43 6.28 18.05 0.55
CA LEU A 43 5.67 19.03 1.47
C LEU A 43 5.76 20.45 0.90
N ARG A 44 6.89 20.83 0.31
CA ARG A 44 7.03 22.15 -0.34
C ARG A 44 6.01 22.32 -1.47
N ARG A 45 5.77 21.30 -2.30
CA ARG A 45 4.77 21.35 -3.37
C ARG A 45 3.34 21.46 -2.85
N ILE A 46 3.05 20.81 -1.71
CA ILE A 46 1.76 20.90 -1.02
C ILE A 46 1.55 22.30 -0.43
N GLU A 47 2.62 22.89 0.14
CA GLU A 47 2.60 24.28 0.63
C GLU A 47 2.40 25.29 -0.51
N ASP A 48 3.01 25.05 -1.68
CA ASP A 48 2.87 25.90 -2.88
C ASP A 48 1.49 25.76 -3.54
N ASP A 49 0.89 24.56 -3.53
CA ASP A 49 -0.41 24.24 -4.11
C ASP A 49 -1.17 23.24 -3.23
N ALA A 50 -2.22 23.73 -2.56
CA ALA A 50 -3.05 22.94 -1.66
C ALA A 50 -3.79 21.78 -2.36
N GLU A 51 -3.97 21.84 -3.67
CA GLU A 51 -4.60 20.76 -4.44
C GLU A 51 -3.59 19.75 -4.99
N PHE A 52 -2.27 20.01 -4.83
CA PHE A 52 -1.21 19.16 -5.38
C PHE A 52 -1.33 17.71 -4.90
N LEU A 53 -1.51 17.47 -3.59
CA LEU A 53 -1.63 16.11 -3.06
C LEU A 53 -2.89 15.38 -3.57
N LYS A 54 -3.97 16.11 -3.79
CA LYS A 54 -5.23 15.55 -4.32
C LYS A 54 -5.13 15.18 -5.80
N SER A 55 -4.19 15.81 -6.52
CA SER A 55 -3.88 15.49 -7.91
C SER A 55 -3.04 14.21 -8.07
N ILE A 56 -2.43 13.70 -7.01
CA ILE A 56 -1.64 12.46 -7.06
C ILE A 56 -2.55 11.24 -6.92
N MET A 57 -2.49 10.34 -7.91
CA MET A 57 -3.00 8.98 -7.77
C MET A 57 -1.87 8.06 -7.31
N PHE A 58 -1.99 7.52 -6.11
CA PHE A 58 -1.08 6.49 -5.60
C PHE A 58 -1.45 5.13 -6.18
N SER A 59 -0.47 4.27 -6.45
CA SER A 59 -0.74 2.91 -6.92
C SER A 59 0.25 1.89 -6.37
N ASP A 60 -0.19 0.64 -6.31
CA ASP A 60 0.57 -0.48 -5.77
C ASP A 60 -0.08 -1.82 -6.16
N GLU A 61 0.67 -2.90 -6.00
CA GLU A 61 0.18 -4.27 -6.14
C GLU A 61 0.12 -5.02 -4.81
N ALA A 62 -0.81 -5.97 -4.74
CA ALA A 62 -0.85 -6.93 -3.64
C ALA A 62 -1.10 -8.35 -4.12
N SER A 63 -0.46 -9.32 -3.45
CA SER A 63 -0.80 -10.73 -3.57
C SER A 63 -1.75 -11.16 -2.44
N PHE A 64 -2.80 -11.89 -2.82
CA PHE A 64 -3.75 -12.54 -1.92
C PHE A 64 -3.68 -14.04 -2.12
N HIS A 65 -3.41 -14.78 -1.06
CA HIS A 65 -3.33 -16.24 -1.09
C HIS A 65 -4.64 -16.89 -0.64
N LEU A 66 -5.04 -17.98 -1.28
CA LEU A 66 -6.23 -18.76 -0.91
C LEU A 66 -6.12 -19.32 0.52
N SER A 67 -4.91 -19.70 0.92
CA SER A 67 -4.60 -20.24 2.25
C SER A 67 -4.88 -19.26 3.39
N GLY A 68 -5.20 -17.98 3.09
CA GLY A 68 -5.34 -16.96 4.13
C GLY A 68 -4.03 -16.60 4.80
N ILE A 69 -2.90 -16.98 4.19
CA ILE A 69 -1.59 -16.51 4.61
C ILE A 69 -1.53 -15.02 4.26
N VAL A 70 -1.98 -14.21 5.21
CA VAL A 70 -1.58 -12.82 5.31
C VAL A 70 -0.07 -12.88 5.49
N ASN A 71 0.65 -12.21 4.59
CA ASN A 71 2.10 -12.10 4.59
C ASN A 71 2.62 -11.98 6.04
N ARG A 72 3.69 -12.70 6.43
CA ARG A 72 4.22 -12.78 7.82
C ARG A 72 4.37 -11.40 8.51
N HIS A 73 4.44 -10.35 7.70
CA HIS A 73 4.45 -8.93 8.01
C HIS A 73 3.17 -8.36 8.65
N ASN A 74 2.05 -9.10 8.65
CA ASN A 74 0.74 -8.70 9.19
C ASN A 74 0.10 -9.79 10.07
N VAL A 75 0.88 -10.71 10.64
CA VAL A 75 0.35 -11.76 11.53
C VAL A 75 0.10 -11.17 12.92
N ARG A 76 -1.17 -11.00 13.29
CA ARG A 76 -1.62 -10.72 14.67
C ARG A 76 -1.86 -12.06 15.39
N ILE A 77 -1.01 -12.43 16.34
CA ILE A 77 -1.28 -13.53 17.28
C ILE A 77 -1.71 -12.90 18.60
N TRP A 78 -2.89 -13.27 19.08
CA TRP A 78 -3.40 -12.87 20.40
C TRP A 78 -3.64 -14.13 21.23
N GLY A 79 -3.00 -14.23 22.40
CA GLY A 79 -3.17 -15.36 23.32
C GLY A 79 -2.47 -15.11 24.66
N SER A 80 -3.00 -15.66 25.75
CA SER A 80 -2.40 -15.60 27.09
C SER A 80 -1.32 -16.66 27.32
N GLU A 81 -1.18 -17.62 26.40
CA GLU A 81 -0.10 -18.60 26.30
C GLU A 81 0.21 -18.83 24.81
N ASN A 82 1.41 -19.37 24.50
CA ASN A 82 1.81 -19.69 23.12
C ASN A 82 0.82 -20.72 22.53
N PRO A 83 0.08 -20.42 21.44
CA PRO A 83 -1.00 -21.28 20.97
C PRO A 83 -0.54 -22.63 20.41
N HIS A 84 0.78 -22.88 20.30
CA HIS A 84 1.34 -24.06 19.65
C HIS A 84 0.70 -24.34 18.27
N GLU A 85 0.19 -23.29 17.60
CA GLU A 85 -0.36 -23.40 16.25
C GLU A 85 0.80 -23.52 15.26
N TYR A 86 1.03 -24.74 14.79
CA TYR A 86 1.74 -25.01 13.56
C TYR A 86 0.78 -24.75 12.39
N ARG A 87 0.94 -23.61 11.72
CA ARG A 87 0.33 -23.43 10.39
C ARG A 87 1.22 -24.11 9.36
N GLU A 88 0.81 -25.30 8.93
CA GLU A 88 1.42 -26.00 7.83
C GLU A 88 1.39 -25.13 6.57
N THR A 89 2.57 -24.81 6.07
CA THR A 89 2.76 -24.00 4.87
C THR A 89 2.67 -24.88 3.63
N GLN A 90 1.67 -24.65 2.78
CA GLN A 90 1.75 -25.10 1.40
C GLN A 90 2.53 -24.05 0.60
N ARG A 91 3.75 -24.41 0.16
CA ARG A 91 4.69 -23.52 -0.55
C ARG A 91 4.08 -22.88 -1.81
N ASP A 92 3.08 -23.54 -2.40
CA ASP A 92 2.41 -23.13 -3.65
C ASP A 92 0.89 -22.97 -3.49
N SER A 93 0.43 -22.30 -2.42
CA SER A 93 -1.00 -21.98 -2.33
C SER A 93 -1.42 -21.05 -3.49
N PRO A 94 -2.53 -21.35 -4.20
CA PRO A 94 -3.05 -20.49 -5.24
C PRO A 94 -3.19 -19.04 -4.76
N LYS A 95 -2.77 -18.09 -5.60
CA LYS A 95 -2.81 -16.66 -5.27
C LYS A 95 -3.38 -15.85 -6.41
N VAL A 96 -3.88 -14.68 -6.06
CA VAL A 96 -4.32 -13.63 -6.98
C VAL A 96 -3.40 -12.44 -6.77
N ASN A 97 -2.80 -11.94 -7.85
CA ASN A 97 -2.09 -10.66 -7.83
C ASN A 97 -3.07 -9.60 -8.33
N VAL A 98 -3.14 -8.48 -7.63
CA VAL A 98 -4.04 -7.39 -7.96
C VAL A 98 -3.32 -6.05 -7.95
N TRP A 99 -3.86 -5.09 -8.69
CA TRP A 99 -3.44 -3.70 -8.71
C TRP A 99 -4.63 -2.78 -8.40
N CYS A 100 -4.36 -1.73 -7.65
CA CYS A 100 -5.29 -0.62 -7.44
C CYS A 100 -4.54 0.72 -7.53
N GLY A 101 -5.29 1.73 -7.94
CA GLY A 101 -4.97 3.14 -7.76
C GLY A 101 -5.86 3.73 -6.67
N LEU A 102 -5.33 4.69 -5.91
CA LEU A 102 -6.07 5.43 -4.89
C LEU A 102 -5.94 6.92 -5.19
N MET A 103 -7.08 7.59 -5.27
CA MET A 103 -7.22 9.04 -5.32
C MET A 103 -7.97 9.55 -4.09
N HIS A 104 -7.92 10.86 -3.87
CA HIS A 104 -8.46 11.48 -2.66
C HIS A 104 -9.97 11.26 -2.47
N ASP A 105 -10.68 10.96 -3.56
CA ASP A 105 -12.13 10.84 -3.60
C ASP A 105 -12.63 9.49 -4.13
N ARG A 106 -11.74 8.63 -4.67
CA ARG A 106 -12.12 7.33 -5.23
C ARG A 106 -10.98 6.32 -5.29
N VAL A 107 -11.35 5.05 -5.41
CA VAL A 107 -10.44 3.97 -5.80
C VAL A 107 -10.53 3.77 -7.31
N ILE A 108 -9.38 3.63 -7.98
CA ILE A 108 -9.26 3.23 -9.39
C ILE A 108 -8.85 1.76 -9.42
N GLY A 109 -9.53 0.93 -10.20
CA GLY A 109 -9.40 -0.53 -10.09
C GLY A 109 -10.69 -1.21 -9.63
N LEU A 110 -10.70 -2.49 -9.32
CA LEU A 110 -9.61 -3.47 -9.19
C LEU A 110 -9.13 -4.04 -10.53
N PHE A 111 -7.81 -4.08 -10.77
CA PHE A 111 -7.24 -4.92 -11.84
C PHE A 111 -6.71 -6.24 -11.26
N VAL A 112 -7.04 -7.36 -11.91
CA VAL A 112 -6.59 -8.70 -11.49
C VAL A 112 -5.69 -9.27 -12.56
N PHE A 113 -4.41 -9.48 -12.22
CA PHE A 113 -3.46 -10.07 -13.15
C PHE A 113 -3.77 -11.55 -13.38
N THR A 114 -3.69 -11.96 -14.65
CA THR A 114 -3.75 -13.37 -15.06
C THR A 114 -2.41 -14.07 -14.85
N GLU A 115 -1.31 -13.34 -14.96
CA GLU A 115 0.05 -13.84 -14.86
C GLU A 115 0.47 -14.04 -13.40
N LYS A 116 1.21 -15.12 -13.14
CA LYS A 116 1.75 -15.42 -11.81
C LYS A 116 2.80 -14.39 -11.37
N THR A 117 3.53 -13.84 -12.34
CA THR A 117 4.60 -12.87 -12.15
C THR A 117 4.35 -11.69 -13.08
N VAL A 118 4.28 -10.50 -12.50
CA VAL A 118 4.13 -9.25 -13.25
C VAL A 118 5.49 -8.88 -13.83
N LEU A 119 5.63 -8.92 -15.15
CA LEU A 119 6.80 -8.44 -15.88
C LEU A 119 6.56 -7.01 -16.37
N SER A 120 7.61 -6.28 -16.76
CA SER A 120 7.47 -4.91 -17.29
C SER A 120 6.50 -4.81 -18.47
N VAL A 121 6.46 -5.81 -19.35
CA VAL A 121 5.53 -5.84 -20.50
C VAL A 121 4.08 -6.02 -20.07
N VAL A 122 3.82 -6.88 -19.09
CA VAL A 122 2.48 -7.13 -18.53
C VAL A 122 2.01 -5.90 -17.76
N TYR A 123 2.91 -5.28 -17.00
CA TYR A 123 2.63 -4.06 -16.29
C TYR A 123 2.32 -2.90 -17.24
N LEU A 124 3.10 -2.75 -18.32
CA LEU A 124 2.84 -1.74 -19.34
C LEU A 124 1.48 -1.95 -20.02
N ASP A 125 1.16 -3.19 -20.39
CA ASP A 125 -0.13 -3.52 -21.00
C ASP A 125 -1.31 -3.14 -20.07
N MET A 126 -1.18 -3.42 -18.78
CA MET A 126 -2.14 -2.98 -17.77
C MET A 126 -2.24 -1.45 -17.67
N LEU A 127 -1.10 -0.74 -17.69
CA LEU A 127 -1.11 0.73 -17.69
C LEU A 127 -1.86 1.30 -18.90
N GLU A 128 -1.51 0.86 -20.11
CA GLU A 128 -2.04 1.43 -21.35
C GLU A 128 -3.50 1.05 -21.61
N ASN A 129 -3.89 -0.19 -21.31
CA ASN A 129 -5.23 -0.68 -21.62
C ASN A 129 -6.24 -0.51 -20.48
N PHE A 130 -5.77 -0.34 -19.24
CA PHE A 130 -6.65 -0.22 -18.08
C PHE A 130 -6.49 1.12 -17.35
N VAL A 131 -5.27 1.52 -16.99
CA VAL A 131 -5.07 2.71 -16.14
C VAL A 131 -5.25 4.01 -16.89
N PHE A 132 -4.59 4.18 -18.04
CA PHE A 132 -4.63 5.43 -18.80
C PHE A 132 -6.06 5.82 -19.20
N PRO A 133 -6.91 4.91 -19.72
CA PRO A 133 -8.30 5.25 -20.05
C PRO A 133 -9.12 5.74 -18.84
N GLN A 134 -8.84 5.22 -17.64
CA GLN A 134 -9.55 5.64 -16.41
C GLN A 134 -9.10 7.01 -15.89
N LEU A 135 -7.94 7.50 -16.34
CA LEU A 135 -7.36 8.77 -15.91
C LEU A 135 -7.46 9.86 -16.98
N GLU A 136 -7.95 9.54 -18.18
CA GLU A 136 -8.03 10.46 -19.32
C GLU A 136 -8.79 11.75 -18.97
N GLU A 137 -9.95 11.63 -18.29
CA GLU A 137 -10.76 12.78 -17.88
C GLU A 137 -10.07 13.69 -16.85
N LEU A 138 -9.07 13.16 -16.14
CA LEU A 138 -8.31 13.89 -15.13
C LEU A 138 -7.04 14.52 -15.70
N GLN A 139 -6.71 14.25 -16.97
CA GLN A 139 -5.58 14.88 -17.65
C GLN A 139 -5.85 16.38 -17.92
N PRO A 140 -4.81 17.24 -17.90
CA PRO A 140 -3.42 16.96 -17.53
C PRO A 140 -3.14 17.16 -16.03
N HIS A 141 -4.16 17.15 -15.17
CA HIS A 141 -3.99 17.56 -13.77
C HIS A 141 -3.49 16.40 -12.89
N VAL A 142 -3.88 15.16 -13.20
CA VAL A 142 -3.48 13.99 -12.42
C VAL A 142 -1.99 13.66 -12.58
N SER A 143 -1.35 13.25 -11.49
CA SER A 143 -0.01 12.67 -11.48
C SER A 143 -0.07 11.20 -11.04
N LEU A 144 0.61 10.32 -11.76
CA LEU A 144 0.65 8.89 -11.41
C LEU A 144 1.86 8.59 -10.51
N GLN A 145 1.62 8.02 -9.33
CA GLN A 145 2.67 7.48 -8.47
C GLN A 145 2.76 5.96 -8.60
N GLN A 146 3.99 5.44 -8.74
CA GLN A 146 4.33 4.03 -8.65
C GLN A 146 5.63 3.84 -7.86
N ASP A 147 5.83 2.65 -7.29
CA ASP A 147 6.99 2.37 -6.46
C ASP A 147 8.26 2.05 -7.30
N GLY A 148 9.32 1.57 -6.64
CA GLY A 148 10.59 1.22 -7.28
C GLY A 148 10.74 -0.23 -7.73
N ALA A 149 9.66 -1.02 -7.79
CA ALA A 149 9.71 -2.44 -8.15
C ALA A 149 10.29 -2.67 -9.55
N THR A 150 10.88 -3.85 -9.76
CA THR A 150 11.56 -4.20 -11.02
C THR A 150 10.70 -3.98 -12.27
N PRO A 151 9.40 -4.37 -12.30
CA PRO A 151 8.55 -4.14 -13.47
C PRO A 151 8.44 -2.66 -13.84
N HIS A 152 8.39 -1.78 -12.84
CA HIS A 152 8.19 -0.33 -12.98
C HIS A 152 9.44 0.39 -13.52
N TRP A 153 10.62 -0.19 -13.32
CA TRP A 153 11.89 0.37 -13.79
C TRP A 153 12.16 0.16 -15.29
N GLY A 154 11.42 -0.75 -15.93
CA GLY A 154 11.59 -1.08 -17.34
C GLY A 154 11.57 0.16 -18.24
N THR A 155 12.49 0.23 -19.20
CA THR A 155 12.59 1.38 -20.12
C THR A 155 11.27 1.62 -20.86
N ILE A 156 10.58 0.55 -21.27
CA ILE A 156 9.28 0.65 -21.94
C ILE A 156 8.21 1.34 -21.07
N VAL A 157 8.18 1.03 -19.77
CA VAL A 157 7.24 1.61 -18.81
C VAL A 157 7.55 3.09 -18.62
N ARG A 158 8.82 3.43 -18.36
CA ARG A 158 9.22 4.83 -18.16
C ARG A 158 9.02 5.68 -19.42
N SER A 159 9.28 5.13 -20.61
CA SER A 159 9.03 5.82 -21.87
C SER A 159 7.55 6.11 -22.08
N SER A 160 6.66 5.14 -21.81
CA SER A 160 5.21 5.34 -21.92
C SER A 160 4.71 6.39 -20.92
N LEU A 161 5.19 6.34 -19.67
CA LEU A 161 4.86 7.35 -18.65
C LEU A 161 5.39 8.74 -18.97
N ASN A 162 6.59 8.86 -19.53
CA ASN A 162 7.12 10.14 -19.98
C ASN A 162 6.31 10.74 -21.14
N GLY A 163 5.68 9.91 -21.98
CA GLY A 163 4.81 10.37 -23.06
C GLY A 163 3.41 10.76 -22.58
N HIS A 164 2.80 9.93 -21.72
CA HIS A 164 1.40 10.12 -21.30
C HIS A 164 1.27 11.08 -20.11
N PHE A 165 2.20 11.03 -19.15
CA PHE A 165 2.25 11.90 -17.97
C PHE A 165 3.50 12.80 -17.98
N THR A 166 3.73 13.53 -19.07
CA THR A 166 4.91 14.40 -19.24
C THR A 166 5.13 15.30 -18.03
N GLY A 167 6.21 15.06 -17.28
CA GLY A 167 6.55 15.80 -16.06
C GLY A 167 5.69 15.51 -14.82
N ARG A 168 4.68 14.63 -14.93
CA ARG A 168 3.60 14.40 -13.96
C ARG A 168 3.51 12.93 -13.52
N TRP A 169 4.65 12.32 -13.23
CA TRP A 169 4.65 11.02 -12.57
C TRP A 169 5.75 10.90 -11.53
N ILE A 170 5.46 10.10 -10.51
CA ILE A 170 6.28 9.90 -9.33
C ILE A 170 6.73 8.45 -9.32
N GLY A 171 8.03 8.21 -9.29
CA GLY A 171 8.55 6.85 -9.35
C GLY A 171 10.06 6.81 -9.49
N ARG A 172 10.61 5.61 -9.51
CA ARG A 172 12.06 5.44 -9.65
C ARG A 172 12.52 5.99 -11.02
N GLY A 173 13.36 7.03 -10.98
CA GLY A 173 13.89 7.74 -12.15
C GLY A 173 12.83 8.45 -13.00
N GLY A 174 11.71 8.83 -12.39
CA GLY A 174 10.77 9.79 -12.93
C GLY A 174 11.10 11.24 -12.56
N PRO A 175 10.29 12.20 -13.03
CA PRO A 175 10.43 13.62 -12.72
C PRO A 175 10.46 13.90 -11.21
N ILE A 176 9.65 13.17 -10.44
CA ILE A 176 9.65 13.20 -8.98
C ILE A 176 10.12 11.81 -8.49
N PRO A 177 11.33 11.70 -7.90
CA PRO A 177 11.90 10.40 -7.55
C PRO A 177 11.24 9.81 -6.30
N TRP A 178 10.55 8.68 -6.45
CA TRP A 178 10.02 7.94 -5.30
C TRP A 178 11.15 7.33 -4.45
N PRO A 179 11.13 7.48 -3.11
CA PRO A 179 12.22 7.02 -2.26
C PRO A 179 12.19 5.49 -2.08
N PRO A 180 13.35 4.82 -2.15
CA PRO A 180 13.41 3.36 -2.02
C PRO A 180 12.97 2.89 -0.64
N ARG A 181 12.40 1.67 -0.57
CA ARG A 181 11.98 1.00 0.68
C ARG A 181 11.02 1.85 1.52
N SER A 182 10.03 2.48 0.88
CA SER A 182 9.06 3.34 1.55
C SER A 182 7.61 2.86 1.43
N PRO A 183 7.30 1.62 1.90
CA PRO A 183 5.93 1.14 1.96
C PRO A 183 5.09 1.90 3.00
N ASP A 184 5.74 2.57 3.96
CA ASP A 184 5.14 3.31 5.06
C ASP A 184 4.62 4.70 4.68
N ILE A 185 4.81 5.13 3.42
CA ILE A 185 4.30 6.39 2.86
C ILE A 185 3.34 6.19 1.68
N THR A 186 3.10 4.94 1.25
CA THR A 186 2.05 4.65 0.26
C THR A 186 0.74 4.35 0.96
N PRO A 187 -0.36 5.06 0.63
CA PRO A 187 -1.66 4.80 1.24
C PRO A 187 -2.22 3.42 0.92
N LEU A 188 -1.78 2.79 -0.17
CA LEU A 188 -2.14 1.40 -0.44
C LEU A 188 -1.51 0.45 0.57
N GLY A 189 -0.25 0.70 0.95
CA GLY A 189 0.50 -0.10 1.90
C GLY A 189 0.01 0.05 3.34
N PHE A 190 -0.11 1.29 3.84
CA PHE A 190 -0.48 1.52 5.25
C PHE A 190 -1.99 1.42 5.52
N PHE A 191 -2.84 1.62 4.51
CA PHE A 191 -4.30 1.59 4.65
C PHE A 191 -4.95 0.47 3.81
N LEU A 192 -5.01 0.62 2.48
CA LEU A 192 -5.91 -0.16 1.63
C LEU A 192 -5.68 -1.67 1.76
N TRP A 193 -4.45 -2.13 1.64
CA TRP A 193 -4.15 -3.57 1.69
C TRP A 193 -4.34 -4.19 3.05
N GLY A 194 -4.16 -3.43 4.13
CA GLY A 194 -4.52 -3.87 5.48
C GLY A 194 -6.02 -4.07 5.59
N PHE A 195 -6.79 -3.03 5.23
CA PHE A 195 -8.25 -3.04 5.27
C PHE A 195 -8.88 -4.16 4.42
N VAL A 196 -8.41 -4.32 3.18
CA VAL A 196 -8.93 -5.36 2.26
C VAL A 196 -8.62 -6.76 2.81
N LYS A 197 -7.39 -7.00 3.29
CA LYS A 197 -7.01 -8.30 3.85
C LYS A 197 -7.83 -8.64 5.11
N ASP A 198 -8.05 -7.67 5.99
CA ASP A 198 -8.86 -7.85 7.19
C ASP A 198 -10.31 -8.23 6.87
N ASN A 199 -10.89 -7.69 5.80
CA ASN A 199 -12.24 -8.04 5.35
C ASN A 199 -12.28 -9.40 4.62
N VAL A 200 -11.36 -9.64 3.68
CA VAL A 200 -11.31 -10.87 2.88
C VAL A 200 -11.12 -12.10 3.76
N TYR A 201 -10.21 -12.02 4.73
CA TYR A 201 -9.81 -13.15 5.58
C TYR A 201 -10.55 -13.24 6.91
N ARG A 202 -11.56 -12.38 7.15
CA ARG A 202 -12.46 -12.48 8.32
C ARG A 202 -13.13 -13.85 8.42
N ARG A 203 -13.35 -14.51 7.27
CA ARG A 203 -13.83 -15.89 7.17
C ARG A 203 -12.90 -16.67 6.25
N ARG A 204 -12.86 -17.99 6.40
CA ARG A 204 -12.12 -18.87 5.48
C ARG A 204 -12.57 -18.61 4.04
N VAL A 205 -11.60 -18.51 3.14
CA VAL A 205 -11.82 -18.36 1.70
C VAL A 205 -11.88 -19.74 1.07
N SER A 206 -12.87 -19.97 0.21
CA SER A 206 -13.21 -21.32 -0.26
C SER A 206 -12.48 -21.69 -1.54
N ASN A 207 -12.39 -20.76 -2.49
CA ASN A 207 -11.74 -20.91 -3.80
C ASN A 207 -11.32 -19.53 -4.35
N ILE A 208 -10.71 -19.51 -5.54
CA ILE A 208 -10.19 -18.27 -6.16
C ILE A 208 -11.32 -17.30 -6.54
N ASP A 209 -12.50 -17.78 -6.92
CA ASP A 209 -13.61 -16.91 -7.30
C ASP A 209 -14.22 -16.22 -6.06
N ASP A 210 -14.37 -16.97 -4.97
CA ASP A 210 -14.71 -16.41 -3.64
C ASP A 210 -13.66 -15.38 -3.20
N LEU A 211 -12.37 -15.66 -3.42
CA LEU A 211 -11.29 -14.72 -3.11
C LEU A 211 -11.45 -13.41 -3.89
N LYS A 212 -11.63 -13.50 -5.22
CA LYS A 212 -11.81 -12.33 -6.09
C LYS A 212 -13.06 -11.53 -5.70
N ALA A 213 -14.19 -12.21 -5.50
CA ALA A 213 -15.45 -11.57 -5.12
C ALA A 213 -15.33 -10.81 -3.79
N ARG A 214 -14.64 -11.37 -2.80
CA ARG A 214 -14.41 -10.70 -1.51
C ARG A 214 -13.47 -9.51 -1.64
N ILE A 215 -12.41 -9.59 -2.45
CA ILE A 215 -11.52 -8.45 -2.71
C ILE A 215 -12.32 -7.32 -3.36
N THR A 216 -13.10 -7.61 -4.40
CA THR A 216 -13.98 -6.63 -5.06
C THR A 216 -14.96 -6.01 -4.08
N THR A 217 -15.62 -6.81 -3.24
CA THR A 217 -16.57 -6.31 -2.22
C THR A 217 -15.89 -5.41 -1.20
N ALA A 218 -14.70 -5.79 -0.72
CA ALA A 218 -13.97 -5.00 0.25
C ALA A 218 -13.52 -3.65 -0.35
N ILE A 219 -13.02 -3.64 -1.59
CA ILE A 219 -12.64 -2.41 -2.28
C ILE A 219 -13.86 -1.50 -2.49
N ALA A 220 -15.00 -2.06 -2.91
CA ALA A 220 -16.24 -1.31 -3.09
C ALA A 220 -16.81 -0.73 -1.78
N SER A 221 -16.37 -1.25 -0.63
CA SER A 221 -16.76 -0.73 0.70
C SER A 221 -15.87 0.38 1.23
N VAL A 222 -14.82 0.79 0.49
CA VAL A 222 -14.02 1.97 0.86
C VAL A 222 -14.88 3.22 0.66
N ASP A 223 -15.13 3.95 1.74
CA ASP A 223 -15.96 5.15 1.73
C ASP A 223 -15.14 6.45 1.72
N ALA A 224 -15.83 7.58 1.56
CA ALA A 224 -15.21 8.90 1.47
C ALA A 224 -14.53 9.34 2.77
N ASP A 225 -15.02 8.90 3.93
CA ASP A 225 -14.43 9.24 5.23
C ASP A 225 -13.09 8.52 5.41
N MET A 226 -13.00 7.25 4.99
CA MET A 226 -11.75 6.49 4.96
C MET A 226 -10.72 7.15 4.03
N LEU A 227 -11.12 7.61 2.85
CA LEU A 227 -10.23 8.31 1.92
C LEU A 227 -9.77 9.65 2.49
N THR A 228 -10.68 10.44 3.06
CA THR A 228 -10.34 11.72 3.70
C THR A 228 -9.32 11.52 4.83
N GLY A 229 -9.55 10.55 5.72
CA GLY A 229 -8.61 10.20 6.77
C GLY A 229 -7.26 9.72 6.23
N THR A 230 -7.27 8.98 5.12
CA THR A 230 -6.05 8.50 4.46
C THR A 230 -5.23 9.67 3.90
N TRP A 231 -5.85 10.69 3.30
CA TRP A 231 -5.12 11.84 2.77
C TRP A 231 -4.48 12.69 3.87
N HIS A 232 -5.18 12.94 4.98
CA HIS A 232 -4.59 13.60 6.15
C HIS A 232 -3.41 12.81 6.71
N GLU A 233 -3.50 11.48 6.74
CA GLU A 233 -2.44 10.60 7.20
C GLU A 233 -1.20 10.64 6.28
N ILE A 234 -1.36 10.86 4.97
CA ILE A 234 -0.21 11.04 4.05
C ILE A 234 0.61 12.27 4.45
N GLU A 235 -0.04 13.43 4.63
CA GLU A 235 0.65 14.67 5.03
C GLU A 235 1.36 14.50 6.38
N TYR A 236 0.66 13.93 7.36
CA TYR A 236 1.23 13.62 8.67
C TYR A 236 2.46 12.70 8.56
N ARG A 237 2.40 11.66 7.73
CA ARG A 237 3.53 10.74 7.51
C ARG A 237 4.72 11.42 6.86
N LEU A 238 4.50 12.35 5.93
CA LEU A 238 5.58 13.14 5.32
C LEU A 238 6.26 14.03 6.36
N ASP A 239 5.49 14.66 7.25
CA ASP A 239 6.02 15.45 8.37
C ASP A 239 6.85 14.60 9.34
N ILE A 240 6.34 13.43 9.73
CA ILE A 240 7.10 12.50 10.58
C ILE A 240 8.37 12.03 9.86
N LEU A 241 8.30 11.76 8.56
CA LEU A 241 9.46 11.35 7.78
C LEU A 241 10.56 12.44 7.78
N ARG A 242 10.15 13.70 7.64
CA ARG A 242 11.04 14.87 7.74
C ARG A 242 11.61 15.00 9.16
N ALA A 243 10.77 14.96 10.19
CA ALA A 243 11.15 15.14 11.60
C ALA A 243 12.09 14.04 12.11
N THR A 244 11.88 12.80 11.68
CA THR A 244 12.66 11.62 12.09
C THR A 244 13.91 11.38 11.23
N LYS A 245 14.24 12.34 10.35
CA LYS A 245 15.39 12.23 9.42
C LYS A 245 15.32 10.94 8.58
N GLY A 246 14.15 10.66 8.02
CA GLY A 246 13.94 9.58 7.07
C GLY A 246 13.83 8.19 7.69
N ALA A 247 13.59 8.07 9.00
CA ALA A 247 13.32 6.80 9.65
C ALA A 247 12.00 6.18 9.16
N HIS A 248 11.74 4.94 9.58
CA HIS A 248 10.43 4.32 9.34
C HIS A 248 9.36 5.02 10.16
N VAL A 249 8.20 5.25 9.55
CA VAL A 249 7.03 5.81 10.21
C VAL A 249 6.17 4.66 10.76
N GLU A 250 5.96 4.63 12.07
CA GLU A 250 5.10 3.63 12.69
C GLU A 250 3.65 3.75 12.16
N VAL A 251 2.97 2.62 12.04
CA VAL A 251 1.52 2.55 11.79
C VAL A 251 0.91 2.16 13.12
N HIS A 252 0.26 3.12 13.78
CA HIS A 252 -0.47 2.90 15.03
C HIS A 252 -1.76 2.13 14.79
#